data_AF-A0AAV4IE45-F1
#
_entry.id   AF-A0AAV4IE45-F1
#
_cell.length_a   1.000
_cell.length_b   1.000
_cell.length_c   1.000
_cell.angle_alpha   90.00
_cell.angle_beta   90.00
_cell.angle_gamma   90.00
#
_symmetry.space_group_name_H-M   'P 1'
#
loop_
_entity.id
_entity.type
_entity.pdbx_description
1 polymer ?
#
loop_
_entity_poly.entity_id
_entity_poly.type
_entity_poly.pdbx_seq_one_letter_code
_entity_poly.pdbx_strand_id
1 'polypeptide(L)'
;MESYDGAETCELGLFSLSQLKEIDANVGLYRDDGLAACRPTLRQADNTKKRICEVFQNYSLKIPIEANKEIFNFLDVTLDLRYDSHKPYKKLNDNVSYIHKLMQQPYSCCN
;
A
#
# COMPACT_ATOMS: atom_id res chain seq x y z
N MET A 1 -1.16 6.36 -28.58
CA MET A 1 0.07 5.55 -28.56
C MET A 1 0.80 5.97 -27.30
N GLU A 2 0.90 5.20 -26.21
CA GLU A 2 0.79 3.77 -25.97
C GLU A 2 0.25 3.60 -24.54
N SER A 3 -0.78 2.78 -24.35
CA SER A 3 -1.31 2.43 -23.00
C SER A 3 -1.40 0.91 -22.84
N TYR A 4 -0.49 0.17 -23.50
CA TYR A 4 -0.44 -1.28 -23.44
C TYR A 4 0.37 -1.76 -22.22
N ASP A 5 1.47 -1.09 -21.90
CA ASP A 5 2.37 -1.47 -20.79
C ASP A 5 1.67 -1.44 -19.40
N GLY A 6 0.72 -0.53 -19.22
CA GLY A 6 -0.09 -0.46 -18.01
C GLY A 6 -1.12 -1.59 -17.89
N ALA A 7 -1.69 -2.05 -19.02
CA ALA A 7 -2.72 -3.09 -19.01
C ALA A 7 -2.12 -4.45 -18.64
N GLU A 8 -0.96 -4.80 -19.20
CA GLU A 8 -0.25 -6.05 -18.91
C GLU A 8 0.21 -6.11 -17.44
N THR A 9 0.68 -4.98 -16.90
CA THR A 9 1.05 -4.86 -15.48
C THR A 9 -0.17 -4.98 -14.55
N CYS A 10 -1.32 -4.44 -14.96
CA CYS A 10 -2.57 -4.58 -14.22
C CYS A 10 -3.06 -6.04 -14.18
N GLU A 11 -2.92 -6.79 -15.28
CA GLU A 11 -3.32 -8.20 -15.37
C GLU A 11 -2.50 -9.08 -14.41
N LEU A 12 -1.19 -8.85 -14.29
CA LEU A 12 -0.32 -9.56 -13.33
C LEU A 12 -0.69 -9.25 -11.87
N GLY A 13 -1.04 -8.00 -11.56
CA GLY A 13 -1.51 -7.61 -10.24
C GLY A 13 -2.85 -8.28 -9.90
N LEU A 14 -3.78 -8.33 -10.86
CA LEU A 14 -5.09 -8.96 -10.68
C LEU A 14 -4.98 -10.48 -10.54
N PHE A 15 -4.10 -11.11 -11.30
CA PHE A 15 -3.79 -12.53 -11.19
C PHE A 15 -3.22 -12.86 -9.80
N SER A 16 -2.25 -12.08 -9.32
CA SER A 16 -1.69 -12.25 -7.97
C SER A 16 -2.76 -12.09 -6.88
N LEU A 17 -3.68 -11.14 -7.04
CA LEU A 17 -4.82 -10.97 -6.13
C LEU A 17 -5.78 -12.17 -6.16
N SER A 18 -6.01 -12.75 -7.34
CA SER A 18 -6.89 -13.93 -7.48
C SER A 18 -6.35 -15.15 -6.73
N GLN A 19 -5.02 -15.35 -6.71
CA GLN A 19 -4.37 -16.42 -5.95
C GLN A 19 -4.44 -16.19 -4.43
N LEU A 20 -4.48 -14.92 -4.00
CA LEU A 20 -4.63 -14.56 -2.58
C LEU A 20 -6.09 -14.60 -2.10
N LYS A 21 -7.06 -14.72 -3.01
CA LYS A 21 -8.50 -14.81 -2.66
C LYS A 21 -8.86 -16.07 -1.88
N GLU A 22 -8.01 -17.10 -1.95
CA GLU A 22 -8.15 -18.33 -1.15
C GLU A 22 -7.81 -18.12 0.34
N ILE A 23 -7.24 -16.97 0.69
CA ILE A 23 -6.85 -16.64 2.06
C ILE A 23 -8.01 -15.91 2.74
N ASP A 24 -8.38 -16.36 3.95
CA ASP A 24 -9.41 -15.74 4.78
C ASP A 24 -8.93 -14.41 5.39
N ALA A 25 -8.69 -13.44 4.51
CA ALA A 25 -8.06 -12.16 4.77
C ALA A 25 -8.64 -11.11 3.82
N ASN A 26 -8.84 -9.89 4.32
CA ASN A 26 -9.13 -8.79 3.40
C ASN A 26 -7.81 -8.30 2.81
N VAL A 27 -7.54 -8.68 1.56
CA VAL A 27 -6.27 -8.40 0.87
C VAL A 27 -6.48 -7.33 -0.20
N GLY A 28 -5.62 -6.32 -0.19
CA GLY A 28 -5.45 -5.34 -1.25
C GLY A 28 -4.04 -5.41 -1.81
N LEU A 29 -3.91 -5.33 -3.14
CA LEU A 29 -2.64 -5.23 -3.84
C LEU A 29 -2.67 -4.01 -4.74
N TYR A 30 -1.59 -3.25 -4.74
CA TYR A 30 -1.35 -2.15 -5.66
C TYR A 30 0.05 -2.27 -6.23
N ARG A 31 0.14 -2.73 -7.49
CA ARG A 31 1.40 -3.04 -8.16
C ARG A 31 2.25 -4.02 -7.33
N ASP A 32 3.36 -3.54 -6.78
CA ASP A 32 4.33 -4.26 -5.96
C ASP A 32 4.03 -4.19 -4.45
N ASP A 33 3.18 -3.25 -4.03
CA ASP A 33 2.79 -3.08 -2.62
C ASP A 33 1.52 -3.87 -2.29
N GLY A 34 1.58 -4.70 -1.24
CA GLY A 34 0.47 -5.50 -0.76
C GLY A 34 0.11 -5.23 0.69
N LEU A 35 -1.18 -5.21 0.98
CA LEU A 35 -1.73 -5.06 2.32
C LEU A 35 -2.76 -6.15 2.59
N ALA A 36 -2.62 -6.86 3.71
CA ALA A 36 -3.60 -7.82 4.17
C ALA A 36 -4.09 -7.45 5.57
N ALA A 37 -5.39 -7.20 5.70
CA ALA A 37 -6.05 -6.94 6.97
C ALA A 37 -6.79 -8.21 7.43
N CYS A 38 -6.41 -8.71 8.60
CA CYS A 38 -7.04 -9.87 9.23
C CYS A 38 -7.25 -9.58 10.71
N ARG A 39 -8.16 -10.30 11.37
CA ARG A 39 -8.25 -10.37 12.84
C ARG A 39 -7.96 -11.79 13.35
N PRO A 40 -6.75 -12.35 13.14
CA PRO A 40 -6.46 -13.71 13.55
C PRO A 40 -5.84 -13.75 14.95
N THR A 41 -5.80 -14.95 15.55
CA THR A 41 -4.86 -15.24 16.63
C THR A 41 -3.41 -15.19 16.10
N LEU A 42 -2.41 -14.95 16.97
CA LEU A 42 -0.99 -14.89 16.57
C LEU A 42 -0.56 -16.08 15.69
N ARG A 43 -1.01 -17.28 16.05
CA ARG A 43 -0.73 -18.51 15.29
C ARG A 43 -1.36 -18.52 13.90
N GLN A 44 -2.57 -18.00 13.77
CA GLN A 44 -3.23 -17.86 12.47
C GLN A 44 -2.53 -16.80 11.62
N ALA A 45 -2.08 -15.68 12.20
CA ALA A 45 -1.33 -14.65 11.48
C ALA A 45 -0.01 -15.20 10.89
N ASP A 46 0.73 -15.99 11.66
CA ASP A 46 1.96 -16.64 11.18
C ASP A 46 1.68 -17.68 10.08
N ASN A 47 0.60 -18.46 10.22
CA ASN A 47 0.18 -19.41 9.19
C ASN A 47 -0.23 -18.68 7.90
N THR A 48 -0.98 -17.60 8.01
CA THR A 48 -1.36 -16.76 6.87
C THR A 48 -0.12 -16.17 6.19
N LYS A 49 0.84 -15.65 6.96
CA LYS A 49 2.11 -15.16 6.42
C LYS A 49 2.85 -16.25 5.64
N LYS A 50 2.95 -17.47 6.18
CA LYS A 50 3.59 -18.61 5.50
C LYS A 50 2.87 -18.96 4.21
N ARG A 51 1.53 -19.04 4.25
CA ARG A 51 0.70 -19.32 3.07
C ARG A 51 0.91 -18.29 1.96
N ILE A 52 0.93 -17.00 2.32
CA ILE A 52 1.22 -15.92 1.36
C ILE A 52 2.62 -16.09 0.78
N CYS A 53 3.64 -16.31 1.63
CA CYS A 53 5.00 -16.55 1.16
C CYS A 53 5.10 -17.77 0.22
N GLU A 54 4.41 -18.87 0.51
CA GLU A 54 4.37 -20.07 -0.34
C GLU A 54 3.75 -19.78 -1.71
N VAL A 55 2.60 -19.06 -1.73
CA VAL A 55 1.94 -18.66 -2.98
C VAL A 55 2.90 -17.86 -3.85
N PHE A 56 3.56 -16.84 -3.30
CA PHE A 56 4.49 -16.01 -4.07
C PHE A 56 5.79 -16.74 -4.44
N GLN A 57 6.29 -17.66 -3.61
CA GLN A 57 7.45 -18.50 -3.94
C GLN A 57 7.18 -19.40 -5.15
N ASN A 58 5.95 -19.90 -5.32
CA ASN A 58 5.57 -20.69 -6.51
C ASN A 58 5.72 -19.89 -7.81
N TYR A 59 5.58 -18.56 -7.74
CA TYR A 59 5.79 -17.64 -8.87
C TYR A 59 7.22 -17.07 -8.92
N SER A 60 8.16 -17.63 -8.14
CA SER A 60 9.53 -17.13 -8.00
C SER A 60 9.64 -15.68 -7.51
N LEU A 61 8.60 -15.17 -6.83
CA LEU A 61 8.57 -13.83 -6.25
C LEU A 61 8.92 -13.90 -4.77
N LYS A 62 9.93 -13.15 -4.36
CA LYS A 62 10.35 -13.04 -2.96
C LYS A 62 9.81 -11.76 -2.35
N ILE A 63 8.80 -11.88 -1.50
CA ILE A 63 8.15 -10.74 -0.86
C ILE A 63 8.51 -10.68 0.63
N PRO A 64 9.06 -9.55 1.13
CA PRO A 64 9.19 -9.32 2.55
C PRO A 64 7.81 -9.04 3.17
N ILE A 65 7.36 -9.87 4.10
CA ILE A 65 6.08 -9.69 4.79
C ILE A 65 6.33 -9.33 6.26
N GLU A 66 5.83 -8.17 6.66
CA GLU A 66 5.77 -7.74 8.05
C GLU A 66 4.36 -8.01 8.58
N ALA A 67 4.25 -8.81 9.65
CA ALA A 67 2.97 -9.18 10.25
C ALA A 67 2.81 -8.55 11.64
N ASN A 68 1.58 -8.51 12.14
CA ASN A 68 1.24 -8.01 13.48
C ASN A 68 1.62 -6.55 13.74
N LYS A 69 1.60 -5.71 12.70
CA LYS A 69 1.76 -4.26 12.83
C LYS A 69 0.39 -3.58 12.91
N GLU A 70 0.22 -2.72 13.89
CA GLU A 70 -1.00 -1.90 14.06
C GLU A 70 -0.89 -0.56 13.33
N ILE A 71 0.34 -0.12 13.03
CA ILE A 71 0.64 1.09 12.26
C ILE A 71 1.45 0.67 11.05
N PHE A 72 1.01 1.04 9.85
CA PHE A 72 1.70 0.71 8.60
C PHE A 72 1.50 1.81 7.55
N ASN A 73 2.39 1.84 6.57
CA ASN A 73 2.33 2.79 5.46
C ASN A 73 1.91 2.06 4.20
N PHE A 74 0.92 2.60 3.48
CA PHE A 74 0.45 2.08 2.21
C PHE A 74 0.09 3.24 1.28
N LEU A 75 0.70 3.31 0.10
CA LEU A 75 0.45 4.35 -0.91
C LEU A 75 0.52 5.79 -0.36
N ASP A 76 1.60 6.11 0.34
CA ASP A 76 1.83 7.42 0.98
C ASP A 76 0.80 7.80 2.05
N VAL A 77 0.07 6.82 2.58
CA VAL A 77 -0.83 7.00 3.73
C VAL A 77 -0.32 6.16 4.89
N THR A 78 -0.14 6.79 6.04
CA THR A 78 0.07 6.10 7.32
C THR A 78 -1.29 5.77 7.92
N LEU A 79 -1.53 4.47 8.09
CA LEU A 79 -2.75 3.91 8.67
C LEU A 79 -2.45 3.48 10.10
N ASP A 80 -3.26 3.95 11.04
CA ASP A 80 -3.21 3.57 12.46
C ASP A 80 -4.50 2.87 12.85
N LEU A 81 -4.42 1.54 13.01
CA LEU A 81 -5.57 0.70 13.34
C LEU A 81 -6.04 0.86 14.79
N ARG A 82 -5.23 1.45 15.68
CA ARG A 82 -5.60 1.63 17.10
C ARG A 82 -6.65 2.72 17.27
N TYR A 83 -6.51 3.78 16.48
CA TYR A 83 -7.36 4.97 16.55
C TYR A 83 -8.25 5.13 15.32
N ASP A 84 -8.26 4.14 14.42
CA ASP A 84 -8.97 4.19 13.13
C ASP A 84 -8.68 5.49 12.35
N SER A 85 -7.41 5.87 12.31
CA SER A 85 -6.96 7.15 11.76
C SER A 85 -6.04 6.94 10.57
N HIS A 86 -6.21 7.75 9.53
CA HIS A 86 -5.33 7.80 8.37
C HIS A 86 -4.72 9.19 8.25
N LYS A 87 -3.42 9.27 7.98
CA LYS A 87 -2.68 10.53 7.82
C LYS A 87 -1.77 10.44 6.61
N PRO A 88 -1.51 11.56 5.91
CA PRO A 88 -0.48 11.58 4.88
C PRO A 88 0.85 11.12 5.46
N TYR A 89 1.56 10.25 4.75
CA TYR A 89 2.88 9.81 5.13
C TYR A 89 3.82 11.03 5.14
N LYS A 90 4.49 11.21 6.26
CA LYS A 90 5.47 12.29 6.45
C LYS A 90 6.82 11.66 6.75
N LYS A 91 7.81 11.90 5.88
CA LYS A 91 9.20 11.52 6.16
C LYS A 91 9.71 12.27 7.37
N LEU A 92 10.54 11.60 8.18
CA LEU A 92 11.23 12.27 9.28
C LEU A 92 12.07 13.41 8.70
N ASN A 93 11.95 14.60 9.29
CA ASN A 93 12.64 15.83 8.88
C ASN A 93 12.07 16.59 7.66
N ASP A 94 10.88 16.23 7.18
CA ASP A 94 10.25 16.99 6.10
C ASP A 94 9.48 18.21 6.64
N ASN A 95 9.85 19.42 6.19
CA ASN A 95 9.16 20.66 6.56
C ASN A 95 8.06 20.92 5.52
N VAL A 96 6.82 20.61 5.91
CA VAL A 96 5.67 20.79 5.01
C VAL A 96 5.28 22.27 4.97
N SER A 97 5.55 22.93 3.85
CA SER A 97 5.08 24.27 3.55
C SER A 97 3.61 24.20 3.11
N TYR A 98 2.68 24.59 3.96
CA TYR A 98 1.26 24.66 3.59
C TYR A 98 1.02 25.91 2.71
N ILE A 99 0.81 25.71 1.41
CA ILE A 99 0.45 26.80 0.50
C ILE A 99 -1.06 27.02 0.62
N HIS A 100 -1.44 28.04 1.38
CA HIS A 100 -2.82 28.47 1.51
C HIS A 100 -3.30 29.07 0.17
N LYS A 101 -4.42 28.57 -0.36
CA LYS A 101 -4.97 28.97 -1.69
C LYS A 101 -5.27 30.47 -1.83
N LEU A 102 -5.36 31.21 -0.73
CA LEU A 102 -5.58 32.68 -0.73
C LEU A 102 -4.29 33.51 -0.75
N MET A 103 -3.09 32.89 -0.82
CA MET A 103 -1.85 33.62 -1.09
C MET A 103 -1.87 34.09 -2.55
N GLN A 104 -2.29 35.33 -2.73
CA GLN A 104 -2.30 36.06 -4.01
C GLN A 104 -0.96 35.88 -4.74
N GLN A 105 -1.03 35.51 -6.02
CA GLN A 105 0.05 35.79 -6.96
C GLN A 105 0.38 37.30 -6.86
N PRO A 106 1.63 37.70 -6.60
CA PRO A 106 2.01 39.09 -6.87
C PRO A 106 1.99 39.25 -8.40
N TYR A 107 0.91 39.84 -8.91
CA TYR A 107 0.92 40.46 -10.22
C TYR A 107 1.88 41.65 -10.15
N SER A 108 3.11 41.47 -10.62
CA SER A 108 4.00 42.59 -10.91
C SER A 108 4.89 42.27 -12.12
N CYS A 109 4.26 42.27 -13.30
CA CYS A 109 4.95 42.50 -14.57
C CYS A 109 4.03 43.36 -15.45
N CYS A 110 4.03 44.67 -15.19
CA CYS A 110 3.70 45.74 -16.13
C CYS A 110 4.27 47.05 -15.54
N ASN A 111 5.45 47.43 -15.99
CA ASN A 111 5.87 48.82 -16.27
C ASN A 111 7.03 48.75 -17.27
#